data_AF-A0A956H1R9-F1
#
_entry.id   AF-A0A956H1R9-F1
#
_cell.length_a   1.000
_cell.length_b   1.000
_cell.length_c   1.000
_cell.angle_alpha   90.00
_cell.angle_beta   90.00
_cell.angle_gamma   90.00
#
_symmetry.space_group_name_H-M   'P 1'
#
loop_
_entity.id
_entity.type
_entity.pdbx_description
1 polymer ?
#
loop_
_entity_poly.entity_id
_entity_poly.type
_entity_poly.pdbx_seq_one_letter_code
_entity_poly.pdbx_strand_id
1 'polypeptide(L)'
;MSSATIPTVDRRLGWAALALAVLCLGRWGLLAAGVELSFEPADPEPEPWYDQPRELPPPPPYLPAARELLGGLDHGDAFEKGWAVDHVEGPNDDGEIRVVVMRDGQTISVWLRPRGGDDRPPPIRTRHWDIFYDRPDPLIPKLGPGEFPAIMNGIADRVRANEGPGEEQPPG
;
A
#
# COMPACT_ATOMS: atom_id res chain seq x y z
N MET A 1 77.93 -6.52 14.16
CA MET A 1 77.08 -7.61 14.68
C MET A 1 75.97 -6.94 15.48
N SER A 2 74.78 -6.80 14.90
CA SER A 2 73.63 -6.17 15.58
C SER A 2 72.89 -7.23 16.39
N SER A 3 72.85 -7.05 17.70
CA SER A 3 72.03 -7.86 18.59
C SER A 3 70.56 -7.49 18.40
N ALA A 4 69.73 -8.47 18.02
CA ALA A 4 68.29 -8.29 17.92
C ALA A 4 67.67 -8.32 19.33
N THR A 5 67.04 -7.21 19.72
CA THR A 5 66.27 -7.11 20.96
C THR A 5 64.95 -7.86 20.77
N ILE A 6 64.75 -8.96 21.50
CA ILE A 6 63.50 -9.71 21.50
C ILE A 6 62.49 -8.93 22.37
N PRO A 7 61.35 -8.49 21.83
CA PRO A 7 60.36 -7.77 22.62
C PRO A 7 59.72 -8.72 23.65
N THR A 8 59.81 -8.35 24.92
CA THR A 8 59.12 -9.00 26.03
C THR A 8 57.62 -8.66 25.94
N VAL A 9 56.82 -9.62 25.47
CA VAL A 9 55.36 -9.47 25.46
C VAL A 9 54.84 -9.50 26.89
N ASP A 10 54.14 -8.44 27.31
CA ASP A 10 53.52 -8.35 28.62
C ASP A 10 52.51 -9.50 28.79
N ARG A 11 52.74 -10.32 29.82
CA ARG A 11 51.95 -11.51 30.15
C ARG A 11 50.47 -11.16 30.35
N ARG A 12 50.16 -9.92 30.76
CA ARG A 12 48.79 -9.42 30.92
C ARG A 12 48.06 -9.24 29.59
N LEU A 13 48.74 -8.78 28.55
CA LEU A 13 48.17 -8.69 27.20
C LEU A 13 47.86 -10.08 26.64
N GLY A 14 48.72 -11.06 26.90
CA GLY A 14 48.49 -12.45 26.50
C GLY A 14 47.21 -13.03 27.10
N TRP A 15 46.96 -12.80 28.39
CA TRP A 15 45.73 -13.26 29.06
C TRP A 15 44.47 -12.54 28.56
N ALA A 16 44.54 -11.25 28.28
CA ALA A 16 43.42 -10.50 27.73
C ALA A 16 43.04 -10.99 26.32
N ALA A 17 44.03 -11.24 25.46
CA ALA A 17 43.81 -11.79 24.13
C ALA A 17 43.20 -13.20 24.17
N LEU A 18 43.67 -14.04 25.11
CA LEU A 18 43.12 -15.38 25.32
C LEU A 18 41.65 -15.33 25.77
N ALA A 19 41.32 -14.46 26.73
CA ALA A 19 39.94 -14.29 27.21
C ALA A 19 39.01 -13.81 26.09
N LEU A 20 39.46 -12.88 25.25
CA LEU A 20 38.69 -12.41 24.10
C LEU A 20 38.47 -13.54 23.08
N ALA A 21 39.51 -14.34 22.78
CA ALA A 21 39.39 -15.47 21.87
C ALA A 21 38.39 -16.52 22.38
N VAL A 22 38.41 -16.83 23.69
CA VAL A 22 37.44 -17.76 24.31
C VAL A 22 36.02 -17.22 24.23
N LEU A 23 35.81 -15.91 24.46
CA LEU A 23 34.48 -15.29 24.33
C LEU A 23 33.96 -15.32 22.88
N CYS A 24 34.81 -15.03 21.90
CA CYS A 24 34.45 -15.09 20.49
C CYS A 24 34.08 -16.51 20.07
N LEU A 25 34.87 -17.52 20.49
CA LEU A 25 34.61 -18.92 20.20
C LEU A 25 33.35 -19.44 20.92
N GLY A 26 33.12 -19.05 22.17
CA GLY A 26 31.91 -19.40 22.91
C GLY A 26 30.64 -18.84 22.28
N ARG A 27 30.67 -17.59 21.80
CA ARG A 27 29.55 -16.97 21.09
C ARG A 27 29.28 -17.63 19.73
N TRP A 28 30.34 -18.04 19.02
CA TRP A 28 30.19 -18.78 17.77
C TRP A 28 29.62 -20.19 18.01
N GLY A 29 30.06 -20.86 19.08
CA GLY A 29 29.49 -22.12 19.54
C GLY A 29 28.00 -22.02 19.86
N LEU A 30 27.56 -20.94 20.54
CA LEU A 30 26.13 -20.69 20.80
C LEU A 30 25.29 -20.47 19.53
N LEU A 31 25.86 -19.85 18.49
CA LEU A 31 25.19 -19.66 17.21
C LEU A 31 25.17 -20.95 16.37
N ALA A 32 26.25 -21.73 16.41
CA ALA A 32 26.40 -22.98 15.66
C ALA A 32 25.66 -24.16 16.31
N ALA A 33 25.56 -24.17 17.64
CA ALA A 33 24.87 -25.20 18.42
C ALA A 33 23.35 -25.09 18.35
N GLY A 34 22.81 -24.39 17.33
CA GLY A 34 21.44 -24.57 16.90
C GLY A 34 20.50 -24.60 18.08
N VAL A 35 20.24 -23.45 18.68
CA VAL A 35 18.95 -23.27 19.33
C VAL A 35 17.93 -23.34 18.20
N GLU A 36 17.62 -24.57 17.76
CA GLU A 36 16.32 -24.98 17.27
C GLU A 36 15.39 -24.71 18.44
N LEU A 37 15.05 -23.43 18.61
CA LEU A 37 13.72 -23.07 19.04
C LEU A 37 12.85 -23.68 17.95
N SER A 38 12.46 -24.94 18.16
CA SER A 38 11.28 -25.51 17.55
C SER A 38 10.14 -24.59 17.96
N PHE A 39 9.97 -23.52 17.19
CA PHE A 39 8.66 -22.98 16.94
C PHE A 39 7.96 -24.11 16.23
N GLU A 40 7.36 -25.01 17.02
CA GLU A 40 6.19 -25.73 16.55
C GLU A 40 5.30 -24.61 15.99
N PRO A 41 5.13 -24.52 14.66
CA PRO A 41 4.10 -23.64 14.17
C PRO A 41 2.86 -24.20 14.85
N ALA A 42 2.30 -23.47 15.81
CA ALA A 42 0.93 -23.70 16.19
C ALA A 42 0.22 -23.60 14.86
N ASP A 43 -0.17 -24.74 14.30
CA ASP A 43 -1.07 -24.81 13.15
C ASP A 43 -2.16 -23.81 13.54
N PRO A 44 -2.27 -22.65 12.87
CA PRO A 44 -3.31 -21.71 13.23
C PRO A 44 -4.58 -22.54 13.04
N GLU A 45 -5.25 -22.88 14.14
CA GLU A 45 -6.55 -23.54 14.04
C GLU A 45 -7.31 -22.74 13.00
N PRO A 46 -7.74 -23.35 11.88
CA PRO A 46 -8.33 -22.62 10.79
C PRO A 46 -9.52 -21.89 11.38
N GLU A 47 -9.34 -20.59 11.57
CA GLU A 47 -10.34 -19.78 12.19
C GLU A 47 -11.59 -19.94 11.32
N PRO A 48 -12.72 -20.43 11.87
CA PRO A 48 -13.84 -20.97 11.09
C PRO A 48 -14.59 -19.91 10.26
N TRP A 49 -14.07 -18.70 10.20
CA TRP A 49 -14.63 -17.53 9.55
C TRP A 49 -13.92 -17.10 8.26
N TYR A 50 -12.81 -17.73 7.86
CA TYR A 50 -12.12 -17.37 6.60
C TYR A 50 -12.64 -18.09 5.35
N ASP A 51 -13.32 -19.24 5.49
CA ASP A 51 -13.77 -20.06 4.34
C ASP A 51 -15.25 -19.89 3.97
N GLN A 52 -15.99 -18.99 4.64
CA GLN A 52 -17.29 -18.61 4.10
C GLN A 52 -17.06 -17.60 2.98
N PRO A 53 -17.47 -17.87 1.73
CA PRO A 53 -17.57 -16.81 0.74
C PRO A 53 -18.53 -15.78 1.34
N ARG A 54 -17.97 -14.66 1.85
CA ARG A 54 -18.79 -13.51 2.20
C ARG A 54 -19.51 -13.15 0.91
N GLU A 55 -20.81 -13.42 0.85
CA GLU A 55 -21.68 -12.74 -0.09
C GLU A 55 -21.53 -11.26 0.22
N LEU A 56 -20.62 -10.61 -0.53
CA LEU A 56 -20.47 -9.18 -0.44
C LEU A 56 -21.84 -8.60 -0.82
N PRO A 57 -22.39 -7.67 -0.02
CA PRO A 57 -23.62 -7.01 -0.41
C PRO A 57 -23.45 -6.44 -1.82
N PRO A 58 -24.50 -6.44 -2.65
CA PRO A 58 -24.42 -5.87 -3.99
C PRO A 58 -23.92 -4.43 -3.88
N PRO A 59 -23.05 -3.99 -4.81
CA PRO A 59 -22.51 -2.63 -4.78
C PRO A 59 -23.68 -1.64 -4.80
N PRO A 60 -23.58 -0.51 -4.06
CA PRO A 60 -24.58 0.54 -4.09
C PRO A 60 -24.78 1.03 -5.54
N PRO A 61 -25.99 1.51 -5.87
CA PRO A 61 -26.36 1.83 -7.24
C PRO A 61 -25.47 2.95 -7.82
N TYR A 62 -25.05 2.76 -9.06
CA TYR A 62 -24.34 3.77 -9.84
C TYR A 62 -25.33 4.84 -10.33
N LEU A 63 -25.39 5.97 -9.61
CA LEU A 63 -26.39 7.01 -9.87
C LEU A 63 -26.03 7.86 -11.10
N PRO A 64 -27.03 8.41 -11.83
CA PRO A 64 -26.80 9.16 -13.07
C PRO A 64 -25.81 10.33 -12.96
N ALA A 65 -25.80 11.03 -11.82
CA ALA A 65 -24.88 12.15 -11.59
C ALA A 65 -23.40 11.72 -11.57
N ALA A 66 -23.09 10.58 -10.93
CA ALA A 66 -21.74 10.02 -10.94
C ALA A 66 -21.37 9.52 -12.35
N ARG A 67 -22.35 9.00 -13.10
CA ARG A 67 -22.18 8.58 -14.49
C ARG A 67 -21.79 9.72 -15.41
N GLU A 68 -22.51 10.84 -15.33
CA GLU A 68 -22.20 12.02 -16.11
C GLU A 68 -20.82 12.58 -15.77
N LEU A 69 -20.50 12.72 -14.48
CA LEU A 69 -19.20 13.24 -14.02
C LEU A 69 -18.01 12.41 -14.51
N LEU A 70 -18.17 11.09 -14.61
CA LEU A 70 -17.11 10.18 -15.06
C LEU A 70 -17.12 9.95 -16.58
N GLY A 71 -17.94 10.69 -17.32
CA GLY A 71 -18.05 10.61 -18.77
C GLY A 71 -18.63 9.27 -19.24
N GLY A 72 -19.58 8.72 -18.48
CA GLY A 72 -20.25 7.47 -18.80
C GLY A 72 -19.51 6.19 -18.41
N LEU A 73 -18.41 6.29 -17.65
CA LEU A 73 -17.55 5.17 -17.25
C LEU A 73 -18.36 4.02 -16.62
N ASP A 74 -18.36 2.83 -17.20
CA ASP A 74 -19.18 1.71 -16.74
C ASP A 74 -18.36 0.43 -16.46
N HIS A 75 -18.98 -0.57 -15.85
CA HIS A 75 -18.36 -1.87 -15.61
C HIS A 75 -17.79 -2.48 -16.89
N GLY A 76 -16.56 -2.98 -16.80
CA GLY A 76 -15.83 -3.63 -17.89
C GLY A 76 -15.14 -2.65 -18.84
N ASP A 77 -15.33 -1.33 -18.69
CA ASP A 77 -14.62 -0.35 -19.51
C ASP A 77 -13.11 -0.46 -19.30
N ALA A 78 -12.39 -0.49 -20.41
CA ALA A 78 -10.94 -0.50 -20.39
C ALA A 78 -10.40 0.81 -19.78
N PHE A 79 -9.41 0.66 -18.93
CA PHE A 79 -8.76 1.73 -18.20
C PHE A 79 -7.23 1.66 -18.37
N GLU A 80 -6.54 2.70 -17.91
CA GLU A 80 -5.10 2.88 -18.07
C GLU A 80 -4.30 1.61 -17.75
N LYS A 81 -3.30 1.27 -18.59
CA LYS A 81 -2.35 0.15 -18.36
C LYS A 81 -3.01 -1.23 -18.16
N GLY A 82 -4.09 -1.49 -18.89
CA GLY A 82 -4.76 -2.79 -18.89
C GLY A 82 -5.62 -3.05 -17.66
N TRP A 83 -5.89 -2.01 -16.86
CA TRP A 83 -6.93 -2.06 -15.84
C TRP A 83 -8.30 -2.01 -16.50
N ALA A 84 -9.32 -2.50 -15.81
CA ALA A 84 -10.71 -2.35 -16.21
C ALA A 84 -11.52 -1.82 -15.04
N VAL A 85 -12.61 -1.12 -15.32
CA VAL A 85 -13.54 -0.70 -14.29
C VAL A 85 -14.28 -1.92 -13.77
N ASP A 86 -14.18 -2.17 -12.48
CA ASP A 86 -14.95 -3.23 -11.83
C ASP A 86 -16.33 -2.71 -11.45
N HIS A 87 -16.44 -1.57 -10.78
CA HIS A 87 -17.72 -0.92 -10.56
C HIS A 87 -17.52 0.54 -10.13
N VAL A 88 -18.62 1.29 -10.15
CA VAL A 88 -18.67 2.66 -9.65
C VAL A 88 -19.82 2.75 -8.65
N GLU A 89 -19.53 3.33 -7.49
CA GLU A 89 -20.46 3.54 -6.39
C GLU A 89 -20.75 5.04 -6.21
N GLY A 90 -21.99 5.36 -5.86
CA GLY A 90 -22.39 6.70 -5.44
C GLY A 90 -23.05 7.57 -6.52
N PRO A 91 -23.24 8.88 -6.25
CA PRO A 91 -22.79 9.57 -5.04
C PRO A 91 -23.46 9.02 -3.77
N ASN A 92 -22.69 8.82 -2.71
CA ASN A 92 -23.20 8.47 -1.38
C ASN A 92 -23.84 9.71 -0.70
N ASP A 93 -24.38 9.56 0.51
CA ASP A 93 -25.04 10.65 1.24
C ASP A 93 -24.14 11.89 1.43
N ASP A 94 -22.83 11.68 1.57
CA ASP A 94 -21.82 12.75 1.70
C ASP A 94 -21.32 13.29 0.33
N GLY A 95 -21.95 12.87 -0.78
CA GLY A 95 -21.55 13.22 -2.14
C GLY A 95 -20.31 12.49 -2.65
N GLU A 96 -19.79 11.51 -1.90
CA GLU A 96 -18.60 10.74 -2.29
C GLU A 96 -18.91 9.75 -3.40
N ILE A 97 -17.99 9.62 -4.36
CA ILE A 97 -18.06 8.63 -5.45
C ILE A 97 -16.84 7.72 -5.31
N ARG A 98 -17.04 6.42 -5.42
CA ARG A 98 -15.94 5.44 -5.41
C ARG A 98 -15.88 4.75 -6.76
N VAL A 99 -14.69 4.74 -7.35
CA VAL A 99 -14.40 4.00 -8.58
C VAL A 99 -13.48 2.85 -8.22
N VAL A 100 -13.92 1.62 -8.46
CA VAL A 100 -13.10 0.43 -8.27
C VAL A 100 -12.63 -0.07 -9.62
N VAL A 101 -11.32 -0.21 -9.78
CA VAL A 101 -10.70 -0.79 -10.97
C VAL A 101 -10.02 -2.11 -10.62
N MET A 102 -10.03 -3.05 -11.55
CA MET A 102 -9.47 -4.38 -11.39
C MET A 102 -8.52 -4.76 -12.53
N ARG A 103 -7.45 -5.50 -12.19
CA ARG A 103 -6.56 -6.17 -13.15
C ARG A 103 -5.95 -7.41 -12.50
N ASP A 104 -6.01 -8.55 -13.18
CA ASP A 104 -5.41 -9.81 -12.71
C ASP A 104 -5.79 -10.18 -11.25
N GLY A 105 -7.05 -9.92 -10.87
CA GLY A 105 -7.57 -10.15 -9.52
C GLY A 105 -7.14 -9.12 -8.45
N GLN A 106 -6.37 -8.12 -8.83
CA GLN A 106 -6.04 -6.98 -7.96
C GLN A 106 -7.06 -5.87 -8.13
N THR A 107 -7.50 -5.27 -7.03
CA THR A 107 -8.48 -4.18 -7.03
C THR A 107 -7.89 -2.92 -6.42
N ILE A 108 -8.19 -1.76 -7.01
CA ILE A 108 -7.85 -0.45 -6.47
C ILE A 108 -9.12 0.38 -6.36
N SER A 109 -9.32 1.00 -5.20
CA SER A 109 -10.40 1.97 -4.97
C SER A 109 -9.85 3.39 -5.08
N VAL A 110 -10.46 4.17 -5.96
CA VAL A 110 -10.24 5.62 -6.09
C VAL A 110 -11.49 6.32 -5.58
N TRP A 111 -11.30 7.24 -4.64
CA TRP A 111 -12.38 7.99 -4.02
C TRP A 111 -12.38 9.43 -4.53
N LEU A 112 -13.54 9.92 -4.96
CA LEU A 112 -13.78 11.30 -5.31
C LEU A 112 -14.65 11.89 -4.20
N ARG A 113 -14.13 12.89 -3.50
CA ARG A 113 -14.83 13.60 -2.44
C ARG A 113 -15.08 15.04 -2.88
N PRO A 114 -16.22 15.64 -2.51
CA PRO A 114 -16.39 17.08 -2.67
C PRO A 114 -15.23 17.83 -2.01
N ARG A 115 -14.79 18.91 -2.65
CA ARG A 115 -13.62 19.66 -2.20
C ARG A 115 -13.76 20.12 -0.74
N GLY A 116 -12.73 19.84 0.06
CA GLY A 116 -12.74 20.16 1.50
C GLY A 116 -13.53 19.16 2.36
N GLY A 117 -13.98 18.04 1.80
CA GLY A 117 -14.64 16.96 2.54
C GLY A 117 -13.71 16.05 3.35
N ASP A 118 -12.39 16.26 3.29
CA ASP A 118 -11.40 15.50 4.06
C ASP A 118 -10.28 16.43 4.57
N ASP A 119 -9.82 16.21 5.79
CA ASP A 119 -8.71 16.96 6.40
C ASP A 119 -7.35 16.60 5.81
N ARG A 120 -7.23 15.41 5.20
CA ARG A 120 -5.98 14.93 4.60
C ARG A 120 -5.72 15.66 3.28
N PRO A 121 -4.46 16.06 3.00
CA PRO A 121 -4.13 16.67 1.72
C PRO A 121 -4.35 15.66 0.59
N PRO A 122 -5.15 15.99 -0.44
CA PRO A 122 -5.43 15.08 -1.53
C PRO A 122 -4.22 14.92 -2.46
N PRO A 123 -3.93 13.69 -2.94
CA PRO A 123 -2.94 13.46 -3.98
C PRO A 123 -3.22 14.24 -5.28
N ILE A 124 -4.49 14.32 -5.69
CA ILE A 124 -4.93 15.06 -6.87
C ILE A 124 -6.16 15.89 -6.53
N ARG A 125 -6.20 17.11 -7.04
CA ARG A 125 -7.33 18.02 -6.92
C ARG A 125 -7.83 18.46 -8.29
N THR A 126 -9.14 18.62 -8.40
CA THR A 126 -9.86 19.21 -9.55
C THR A 126 -10.56 20.49 -9.09
N ARG A 127 -11.44 21.08 -9.89
CA ARG A 127 -12.14 22.30 -9.48
C ARG A 127 -13.04 22.04 -8.28
N HIS A 128 -13.84 20.97 -8.36
CA HIS A 128 -14.89 20.66 -7.37
C HIS A 128 -14.60 19.41 -6.53
N TRP A 129 -13.59 18.63 -6.88
CA TRP A 129 -13.33 17.33 -6.26
C TRP A 129 -11.89 17.16 -5.78
N ASP A 130 -11.75 16.56 -4.61
CA ASP A 130 -10.51 16.04 -4.06
C ASP A 130 -10.47 14.52 -4.29
N ILE A 131 -9.37 14.01 -4.85
CA ILE A 131 -9.26 12.62 -5.32
C ILE A 131 -8.23 11.88 -4.47
N PHE A 132 -8.67 10.76 -3.89
CA PHE A 132 -7.90 9.89 -3.01
C PHE A 132 -7.87 8.46 -3.55
N TYR A 133 -7.03 7.63 -2.94
CA TYR A 133 -7.01 6.19 -3.16
C TYR A 133 -6.90 5.48 -1.81
N ASP A 134 -7.49 4.29 -1.72
CA ASP A 134 -7.24 3.43 -0.57
C ASP A 134 -5.85 2.82 -0.66
N ARG A 135 -5.19 2.69 0.49
CA ARG A 135 -3.91 1.98 0.53
C ARG A 135 -4.17 0.55 0.06
N PRO A 136 -3.41 0.05 -0.93
CA PRO A 136 -3.52 -1.35 -1.32
C PRO A 136 -3.21 -2.23 -0.11
N ASP A 137 -3.93 -3.34 0.01
CA ASP A 137 -3.67 -4.32 1.07
C ASP A 137 -2.19 -4.74 1.01
N PRO A 138 -1.44 -4.68 2.13
CA PRO A 138 -0.03 -5.04 2.16
C PRO A 138 0.26 -6.49 1.75
N LEU A 139 -0.75 -7.37 1.78
CA LEU A 139 -0.65 -8.77 1.35
C LEU A 139 -0.80 -8.95 -0.16
N ILE A 140 -1.34 -7.96 -0.87
CA ILE A 140 -1.49 -7.99 -2.33
C ILE A 140 -0.15 -7.62 -2.98
N PRO A 141 0.25 -8.26 -4.10
CA PRO A 141 1.47 -7.91 -4.81
C PRO A 141 1.55 -6.41 -5.11
N LYS A 142 2.74 -5.82 -4.88
CA LYS A 142 2.96 -4.39 -5.10
C LYS A 142 2.69 -4.04 -6.56
N LEU A 143 1.92 -2.99 -6.78
CA LEU A 143 1.71 -2.45 -8.12
C LEU A 143 3.03 -2.00 -8.76
N GLY A 144 3.05 -2.03 -10.09
CA GLY A 144 4.18 -1.52 -10.85
C GLY A 144 4.40 -0.02 -10.60
N PRO A 145 5.65 0.46 -10.74
CA PRO A 145 5.94 1.88 -10.60
C PRO A 145 5.10 2.70 -11.61
N GLY A 146 4.40 3.72 -11.11
CA GLY A 146 3.60 4.61 -11.93
C GLY A 146 2.23 4.09 -12.35
N GLU A 147 1.78 2.91 -11.89
CA GLU A 147 0.42 2.44 -12.15
C GLU A 147 -0.62 3.26 -11.37
N PHE A 148 -0.40 3.42 -10.06
CA PHE A 148 -1.25 4.25 -9.19
C PHE A 148 -1.44 5.68 -9.74
N PRO A 149 -0.37 6.45 -10.04
CA PRO A 149 -0.52 7.77 -10.63
C PRO A 149 -1.25 7.77 -11.97
N ALA A 150 -1.08 6.75 -12.82
CA ALA A 150 -1.77 6.69 -14.11
C ALA A 150 -3.28 6.54 -13.90
N ILE A 151 -3.70 5.64 -13.00
CA ILE A 151 -5.12 5.42 -12.69
C ILE A 151 -5.75 6.69 -12.11
N MET A 152 -5.11 7.29 -11.10
CA MET A 152 -5.63 8.51 -10.49
C MET A 152 -5.73 9.68 -11.47
N ASN A 153 -4.72 9.87 -12.33
CA ASN A 153 -4.76 10.92 -13.36
C ASN A 153 -5.83 10.65 -14.40
N GLY A 154 -6.02 9.40 -14.85
CA GLY A 154 -7.08 9.06 -15.79
C GLY A 154 -8.48 9.36 -15.25
N ILE A 155 -8.73 9.08 -13.96
CA ILE A 155 -9.99 9.47 -13.30
C ILE A 155 -10.09 10.99 -13.20
N ALA A 156 -9.03 11.66 -12.76
CA ALA A 156 -8.99 13.11 -12.64
C ALA A 156 -9.25 13.83 -13.96
N ASP A 157 -8.72 13.33 -15.08
CA ASP A 157 -8.91 13.92 -16.40
C ASP A 157 -10.36 13.78 -16.88
N ARG A 158 -10.99 12.62 -16.61
CA ARG A 158 -12.42 12.43 -16.87
C ARG A 158 -13.27 13.41 -16.03
N VAL A 159 -12.96 13.55 -14.74
CA VAL A 159 -13.65 14.50 -13.86
C VAL A 159 -13.47 15.92 -14.39
N ARG A 160 -12.25 16.35 -14.73
CA ARG A 160 -12.00 17.70 -15.28
C ARG A 160 -12.75 17.96 -16.58
N ALA A 161 -12.92 16.94 -17.42
CA ALA A 161 -13.63 17.07 -18.69
C ALA A 161 -15.15 17.22 -18.52
N ASN A 162 -15.72 16.73 -17.41
CA ASN A 162 -17.17 16.65 -17.19
C ASN A 162 -17.65 17.39 -15.94
N GLU A 163 -16.76 17.90 -15.08
CA GLU A 163 -17.11 18.92 -14.10
C GLU A 163 -17.49 20.15 -14.93
N GLY A 164 -18.80 20.38 -15.10
CA GLY A 164 -19.32 21.39 -16.02
C GLY A 164 -18.68 22.77 -15.84
N PRO A 165 -18.89 23.73 -16.76
CA PRO A 165 -18.39 25.09 -16.60
C PRO A 165 -19.02 25.69 -15.35
N GLY A 166 -18.34 25.53 -14.22
CA GLY A 166 -18.91 25.84 -12.92
C GLY A 166 -19.34 27.29 -12.92
N GLU A 167 -20.58 27.53 -12.51
CA GLU A 167 -21.00 28.84 -12.06
C GLU A 167 -19.92 29.33 -11.09
N GLU A 168 -19.32 30.48 -11.37
CA GLU A 168 -18.38 31.12 -10.46
C GLU A 168 -19.08 31.27 -9.12
N GLN A 169 -18.69 30.42 -8.17
CA GLN A 169 -19.13 30.56 -6.80
C GLN A 169 -18.65 31.94 -6.34
N PRO A 170 -19.58 32.89 -6.04
CA PRO A 170 -19.19 34.25 -5.71
C PRO A 170 -18.27 34.19 -4.49
N PRO A 171 -17.21 35.03 -4.45
CA PRO A 171 -16.28 35.04 -3.33
C PRO A 171 -17.07 35.32 -2.03
N GLY A 172 -17.03 34.35 -1.12
CA GLY A 172 -17.56 34.48 0.25
C GLY A 172 -16.57 35.11 1.20
#